data_AF-A0A645EQB4-F1
#
_entry.id   AF-A0A645EQB4-F1
#
_cell.length_a   1.000
_cell.length_b   1.000
_cell.length_c   1.000
_cell.angle_alpha   90.00
_cell.angle_beta   90.00
_cell.angle_gamma   90.00
#
_symmetry.space_group_name_H-M   'P 1'
#
loop_
_entity.id
_entity.type
_entity.pdbx_description
1 polymer ?
#
loop_
_entity_poly.entity_id
_entity_poly.type
_entity_poly.pdbx_seq_one_letter_code
_entity_poly.pdbx_strand_id
1 'polypeptide(L)'
;MPLVLINPRIISHCEETAMHEEGCLSVPNIYGHVERPSVVLLEALKLDGSRLVMECGGLTAGCIQHEIDHLNGVLFVKKVIPDEQYEIRRKADKLEQRYSVMNNHIRIDP
;
A
#
# COMPACT_ATOMS: atom_id res chain seq x y z
N MET A 1 -14.32 7.71 -13.04
CA MET A 1 -13.39 7.24 -14.10
C MET A 1 -12.15 6.68 -13.41
N PRO A 2 -11.61 5.51 -13.78
CA PRO A 2 -10.44 4.94 -13.11
C PRO A 2 -9.17 5.75 -13.40
N LEU A 3 -8.31 5.88 -12.40
CA LEU A 3 -6.98 6.48 -12.54
C LEU A 3 -5.97 5.36 -12.82
N VAL A 4 -5.27 5.43 -13.96
CA VAL A 4 -4.24 4.46 -14.34
C VAL A 4 -2.89 5.17 -14.43
N LEU A 5 -1.94 4.70 -13.63
CA LEU A 5 -0.64 5.34 -13.44
C LEU A 5 0.47 4.33 -13.78
N ILE A 6 1.26 4.63 -14.81
CA ILE A 6 2.41 3.83 -15.21
C ILE A 6 3.67 4.50 -14.65
N ASN A 7 4.54 3.71 -14.02
CA ASN A 7 5.76 4.19 -13.35
C ASN A 7 5.52 5.38 -12.39
N PRO A 8 4.52 5.30 -11.47
CA PRO A 8 4.24 6.39 -10.56
C PRO A 8 5.38 6.63 -9.58
N ARG A 9 5.66 7.90 -9.28
CA ARG A 9 6.60 8.32 -8.25
C ARG A 9 6.09 9.57 -7.52
N ILE A 10 6.28 9.61 -6.21
CA ILE A 10 6.07 10.83 -5.43
C ILE A 10 7.31 11.70 -5.61
N ILE A 11 7.13 12.90 -6.15
CA ILE A 11 8.24 13.84 -6.40
C ILE A 11 8.37 14.90 -5.31
N SER A 12 7.31 15.14 -4.54
CA SER A 12 7.34 15.92 -3.29
C SER A 12 6.10 15.59 -2.44
N HIS A 13 6.12 16.01 -1.17
CA HIS A 13 4.99 15.89 -0.25
C HIS A 13 5.00 17.07 0.73
N CYS A 14 3.86 17.36 1.37
CA CYS A 14 3.79 18.35 2.44
C CYS A 14 4.40 17.81 3.75
N GLU A 15 4.60 18.69 4.74
CA GLU A 15 5.07 18.30 6.07
C GLU A 15 3.93 17.74 6.93
N GLU A 16 2.70 18.23 6.72
CA GLU A 16 1.53 17.78 7.48
C GLU A 16 1.19 16.33 7.14
N THR A 17 1.00 15.53 8.18
CA THR A 17 0.55 14.14 8.06
C THR A 17 -0.94 14.00 8.36
N ALA A 18 -1.53 12.92 7.86
CA ALA A 18 -2.86 12.46 8.19
C ALA A 18 -2.81 10.99 8.61
N MET A 19 -3.61 10.65 9.61
CA MET A 19 -3.81 9.26 10.04
C MET A 19 -4.88 8.61 9.15
N HIS A 20 -4.57 7.45 8.61
CA HIS A 20 -5.48 6.66 7.78
C HIS A 20 -5.65 5.26 8.37
N GLU A 21 -6.90 4.80 8.50
CA GLU A 21 -7.17 3.38 8.69
C GLU A 21 -7.00 2.67 7.34
N GLU A 22 -6.04 1.76 7.25
CA GLU A 22 -5.73 1.02 6.04
C GLU A 22 -6.06 -0.46 6.17
N GLY A 23 -6.51 -1.03 5.06
CA GLY A 23 -6.55 -2.46 4.81
C GLY A 23 -5.98 -2.75 3.43
N CYS A 24 -5.61 -4.00 3.17
CA CYS A 24 -5.07 -4.42 1.88
C CYS A 24 -5.69 -5.75 1.44
N LEU A 25 -6.05 -5.87 0.17
CA LEU A 25 -6.57 -7.12 -0.39
C LEU A 25 -5.53 -8.25 -0.36
N SER A 26 -4.24 -7.92 -0.37
CA SER A 26 -3.14 -8.88 -0.22
C SER A 26 -3.03 -9.43 1.22
N VAL A 27 -3.63 -8.75 2.19
CA VAL A 27 -3.58 -9.09 3.62
C VAL A 27 -5.01 -9.07 4.19
N PRO A 28 -5.87 -10.02 3.76
CA PRO A 28 -7.30 -9.96 4.03
C PRO A 28 -7.65 -9.95 5.53
N ASN A 29 -8.68 -9.17 5.89
CA ASN A 29 -9.23 -9.03 7.24
C ASN A 29 -8.26 -8.46 8.29
N ILE A 30 -7.21 -7.77 7.85
CA ILE A 30 -6.29 -7.04 8.73
C ILE A 30 -6.40 -5.56 8.37
N TYR A 31 -6.61 -4.74 9.41
CA TYR A 31 -6.72 -3.30 9.32
C TYR A 31 -5.80 -2.68 10.37
N GLY A 32 -5.29 -1.47 10.08
CA GLY A 32 -4.44 -0.73 11.00
C GLY A 32 -4.25 0.71 10.61
N HIS A 33 -3.89 1.53 11.58
CA HIS A 33 -3.65 2.96 11.40
C HIS A 33 -2.23 3.21 10.90
N VAL A 34 -2.13 3.95 9.79
CA VAL A 34 -0.87 4.36 9.16
C VAL A 34 -0.87 5.88 9.03
N GLU A 35 0.23 6.50 9.47
CA GLU A 35 0.45 7.94 9.30
C GLU A 35 1.16 8.20 7.97
N ARG A 36 0.61 9.11 7.15
CA ARG A 36 1.17 9.46 5.84
C ARG A 36 1.14 10.97 5.60
N PRO A 37 2.03 11.52 4.77
CA PRO A 37 1.85 12.85 4.22
C PRO A 37 0.43 13.07 3.68
N SER A 38 -0.20 14.15 4.14
CA SER A 38 -1.62 14.46 3.84
C SER A 38 -1.84 14.89 2.40
N VAL A 39 -0.78 15.43 1.75
CA VAL A 39 -0.72 15.83 0.35
C VAL A 39 0.59 15.36 -0.27
N VAL A 40 0.51 14.80 -1.47
CA VAL A 40 1.66 14.39 -2.28
C VAL A 40 1.56 14.94 -3.70
N LEU A 41 2.71 15.30 -4.29
CA LEU A 41 2.83 15.58 -5.71
C LEU A 41 3.30 14.31 -6.41
N LEU A 42 2.40 13.73 -7.22
CA LEU A 42 2.63 12.53 -8.00
C LEU A 42 3.10 12.89 -9.40
N GLU A 43 4.08 12.16 -9.91
CA GLU A 43 4.38 12.08 -11.34
C GLU A 43 4.17 10.63 -11.83
N ALA A 44 3.56 10.47 -13.00
CA ALA A 44 3.39 9.19 -13.67
C ALA A 44 3.26 9.36 -15.19
N LEU A 45 3.18 8.24 -15.92
CA LEU A 45 2.70 8.19 -17.30
C LEU A 45 1.25 7.71 -17.34
N LYS A 46 0.48 8.27 -18.26
CA LYS A 46 -0.86 7.77 -18.63
C LYS A 46 -0.75 6.58 -19.60
N LEU A 47 -1.87 5.90 -19.84
CA LEU A 47 -1.95 4.79 -20.81
C LEU A 47 -1.50 5.16 -22.23
N ASP A 48 -1.67 6.41 -22.62
CA ASP A 48 -1.23 6.94 -23.92
C ASP A 48 0.27 7.32 -23.95
N GLY A 49 1.00 7.08 -22.87
CA GLY A 49 2.41 7.44 -22.71
C GLY A 49 2.65 8.92 -22.37
N SER A 50 1.61 9.74 -22.26
CA SER A 50 1.76 11.15 -21.90
C SER A 50 2.07 11.31 -20.40
N ARG A 51 2.92 12.29 -20.08
CA ARG A 51 3.28 12.61 -18.69
C ARG A 51 2.09 13.22 -17.94
N LEU A 52 1.92 12.79 -16.70
CA LEU A 52 0.97 13.31 -15.73
C LEU A 52 1.74 13.78 -14.50
N VAL A 53 1.45 15.00 -14.06
CA VAL A 53 1.85 15.51 -12.74
C VAL A 53 0.58 15.98 -12.05
N MET A 54 0.30 15.48 -10.85
CA MET A 54 -0.91 15.83 -10.12
C MET A 54 -0.67 15.90 -8.62
N GLU A 55 -1.29 16.88 -7.97
CA GLU A 55 -1.39 16.94 -6.52
C GLU A 55 -2.54 16.06 -6.05
N CYS A 56 -2.28 15.27 -5.01
CA CYS A 56 -3.24 14.35 -4.42
C CYS A 56 -3.33 14.64 -2.93
N GLY A 57 -4.54 14.86 -2.43
CA GLY A 57 -4.83 15.06 -1.02
C GLY A 57 -5.82 14.03 -0.46
N GLY A 58 -5.95 13.99 0.87
CA GLY A 58 -6.96 13.20 1.56
C GLY A 58 -6.87 11.70 1.25
N LEU A 59 -8.01 11.05 1.01
CA LEU A 59 -8.06 9.61 0.72
C LEU A 59 -7.20 9.22 -0.49
N THR A 60 -7.21 10.04 -1.54
CA THR A 60 -6.44 9.78 -2.77
C THR A 60 -4.93 9.80 -2.50
N ALA A 61 -4.46 10.70 -1.62
CA ALA A 61 -3.06 10.72 -1.20
C ALA A 61 -2.69 9.43 -0.48
N GLY A 62 -3.53 8.98 0.46
CA GLY A 62 -3.33 7.72 1.19
C GLY A 62 -3.28 6.51 0.24
N CYS A 63 -4.26 6.38 -0.66
CA CYS A 63 -4.31 5.28 -1.63
C CYS A 63 -3.09 5.26 -2.56
N ILE A 64 -2.69 6.41 -3.13
CA ILE A 64 -1.52 6.45 -4.03
C ILE A 64 -0.24 6.05 -3.31
N GLN A 65 -0.06 6.52 -2.07
CA GLN A 65 1.10 6.13 -1.26
C GLN A 65 1.09 4.63 -0.93
N HIS A 66 -0.08 4.05 -0.62
CA HIS A 66 -0.26 2.62 -0.40
C HIS A 66 0.10 1.78 -1.65
N GLU A 67 -0.43 2.16 -2.82
CA GLU A 67 -0.17 1.42 -4.06
C GLU A 67 1.28 1.58 -4.54
N ILE A 68 1.90 2.74 -4.31
CA ILE A 68 3.34 2.92 -4.59
C ILE A 68 4.21 2.07 -3.65
N ASP A 69 3.82 1.90 -2.38
CA ASP A 69 4.52 0.99 -1.47
C ASP A 69 4.53 -0.44 -2.00
N HIS A 70 3.42 -0.90 -2.60
CA HIS A 70 3.34 -2.21 -3.24
C HIS A 70 4.36 -2.36 -4.38
N LEU A 71 4.55 -1.34 -5.21
CA LEU A 71 5.57 -1.35 -6.28
C LEU A 71 6.99 -1.49 -5.72
N ASN A 72 7.20 -1.11 -4.46
CA ASN A 72 8.47 -1.20 -3.75
C ASN A 72 8.55 -2.43 -2.81
N GLY A 73 7.58 -3.35 -2.87
CA GLY A 73 7.55 -4.55 -2.01
C GLY A 73 7.27 -4.25 -0.53
N VAL A 74 6.67 -3.09 -0.23
CA VAL A 74 6.32 -2.67 1.13
C VAL A 74 4.82 -2.84 1.34
N LEU A 75 4.45 -3.55 2.41
CA LEU A 75 3.06 -3.71 2.84
C LEU A 75 2.74 -2.73 3.97
N PHE A 76 1.50 -2.25 4.03
CA PHE A 76 1.05 -1.30 5.06
C PHE A 76 1.27 -1.81 6.50
N VAL A 77 1.20 -3.12 6.74
CA VAL A 77 1.46 -3.75 8.06
C VAL A 77 2.84 -3.43 8.63
N LYS A 78 3.80 -3.00 7.81
CA LYS A 78 5.14 -2.55 8.24
C LYS A 78 5.19 -1.07 8.65
N LYS A 79 4.14 -0.30 8.35
CA LYS A 79 4.03 1.14 8.58
C LYS A 79 2.97 1.52 9.61
N VAL A 80 2.27 0.54 10.17
CA VAL A 80 1.25 0.80 11.20
C VAL A 80 1.88 1.44 12.43
N ILE A 81 1.10 2.25 13.13
CA ILE A 81 1.54 2.96 14.33
C ILE A 81 2.06 1.98 15.40
N PRO A 82 3.04 2.40 16.23
CA PRO A 82 3.71 1.52 17.19
C PRO A 82 2.74 0.71 18.09
N ASP A 83 1.66 1.35 18.54
CA ASP A 83 0.67 0.75 19.44
C ASP A 83 -0.07 -0.44 18.83
N GLU A 84 -0.19 -0.50 17.50
CA GLU A 84 -0.88 -1.57 16.78
C GLU A 84 0.07 -2.60 16.17
N GLN A 85 1.38 -2.29 16.06
CA GLN A 85 2.36 -3.12 15.35
C GLN A 85 2.41 -4.56 15.85
N TYR A 86 2.40 -4.77 17.16
CA TYR A 86 2.50 -6.13 17.72
C TYR A 86 1.34 -7.02 17.28
N GLU A 87 0.11 -6.52 17.44
CA GLU A 87 -1.10 -7.29 17.13
C GLU A 87 -1.27 -7.52 15.62
N ILE A 88 -0.99 -6.50 14.81
CA ILE A 88 -1.07 -6.58 13.35
C ILE A 88 -0.03 -7.54 12.80
N ARG A 89 1.22 -7.46 13.27
CA ARG A 89 2.28 -8.39 12.86
C ARG A 89 1.95 -9.82 13.24
N ARG A 90 1.44 -10.06 14.45
CA ARG A 90 0.99 -11.38 14.88
C ARG A 90 -0.11 -11.94 13.97
N LYS A 91 -1.05 -11.12 13.51
CA LYS A 91 -2.09 -11.54 12.56
C LYS A 91 -1.51 -11.82 11.17
N ALA A 92 -0.59 -10.97 10.69
CA ALA A 92 0.08 -11.13 9.41
C ALA A 92 0.94 -12.40 9.35
N ASP A 93 1.73 -12.69 10.39
CA ASP A 93 2.55 -13.90 10.47
C ASP A 93 1.69 -15.18 10.45
N LYS A 94 0.55 -15.18 11.14
CA LYS A 94 -0.43 -16.29 11.10
C LYS A 94 -1.02 -16.48 9.70
N LEU A 95 -1.29 -15.40 9.00
CA LEU A 95 -1.81 -15.43 7.63
C LEU A 95 -0.76 -16.01 6.67
N GLU A 96 0.49 -15.58 6.78
CA GLU A 96 1.62 -16.11 6.00
C GLU A 96 1.82 -17.61 6.23
N GLN A 97 1.77 -18.06 7.48
CA GLN A 97 1.83 -19.49 7.82
C GLN A 97 0.69 -20.28 7.15
N ARG A 98 -0.53 -19.75 7.17
CA ARG A 98 -1.69 -20.36 6.52
C ARG A 98 -1.48 -20.50 5.00
N TYR A 99 -1.03 -19.44 4.33
CA TYR A 99 -0.74 -19.49 2.88
C TYR A 99 0.40 -20.44 2.54
N SER A 100 1.45 -20.49 3.37
CA SER A 100 2.56 -21.43 3.18
C SER A 100 2.10 -22.89 3.23
N VAL A 101 1.19 -23.22 4.17
CA VAL A 101 0.58 -24.56 4.25
C VAL A 101 -0.30 -24.85 3.04
N MET A 102 -1.10 -23.89 2.58
CA MET A 102 -1.95 -24.07 1.39
C MET A 102 -1.13 -24.27 0.10
N ASN A 103 -0.06 -23.49 -0.09
CA ASN A 103 0.79 -23.57 -1.27
C ASN A 103 1.60 -24.87 -1.31
N ASN A 104 1.91 -25.47 -0.16
CA ASN A 104 2.55 -26.79 -0.09
C ASN A 104 1.66 -27.96 -0.54
N HIS A 105 0.35 -27.74 -0.74
CA HIS A 105 -0.57 -28.75 -1.29
C HIS A 105 -0.68 -28.71 -2.82
N ILE A 106 -0.07 -27.71 -3.49
CA ILE A 106 0.05 -27.68 -4.95
C ILE A 106 1.41 -28.28 -5.31
N ARG A 107 1.52 -29.61 -5.26
CA ARG A 107 2.57 -30.30 -6.01
C ARG A 107 2.23 -30.12 -7.49
N ILE A 108 2.88 -29.18 -8.15
CA ILE A 108 3.01 -29.24 -9.60
C ILE A 108 4.00 -30.37 -9.84
N ASP A 109 3.48 -31.60 -10.00
CA ASP A 109 4.28 -32.67 -10.58
C ASP A 109 4.75 -32.21 -11.99
N PRO A 110 6.00 -32.54 -12.36
CA PRO A 110 6.70 -31.96 -13.51
C PRO A 110 6.03 -32.20 -14.87
#